data_AF-A0A359M2Z1-F1
#
_entry.id   AF-A0A359M2Z1-F1
#
_cell.length_a   1.000
_cell.length_b   1.000
_cell.length_c   1.000
_cell.angle_alpha   90.00
_cell.angle_beta   90.00
_cell.angle_gamma   90.00
#
_symmetry.space_group_name_H-M   'P 1'
#
loop_
_entity.id
_entity.type
_entity.pdbx_description
1 polymer ?
#
loop_
_entity_poly.entity_id
_entity_poly.type
_entity_poly.pdbx_seq_one_letter_code
_entity_poly.pdbx_strand_id
1 'polypeptide(L)'
;ECERMTKEDIARAVAEFAAGARRAREAGLDGVELHGANGYLITQFLSSAINDRNDNYGGSLENRARFVLEVVRAIRAEVGRDFHLQMKISAVEQNNALQPFDKEGNTLADSVRVCQWLEQAGVDAIHVSSGSYFPHPKNPPGDFPTEEALKTFDTMLSSGRRELTNYLMLANPAGAKLYRYLWTQARGPVIEGINREEAAAIKAAVRIPVICTGGFQTASVIRDVIAKGECDAVSIGRPLVANNDLVKQFEAGRDQAAKPCTYCNKCLVNVIENPLGCYEEDRFASREEMVREIMSVFEPAPFA
;
A
#
# COMPACT_ATOMS: atom_id res chain seq x y z
N GLU A 1 5.66 -0.14 -22.97
CA GLU A 1 4.39 0.61 -22.80
C GLU A 1 3.28 -0.36 -22.44
N CYS A 2 2.21 0.06 -21.76
CA CYS A 2 1.06 -0.80 -21.51
C CYS A 2 -0.02 -0.57 -22.58
N GLU A 3 -0.78 -1.61 -22.88
CA GLU A 3 -1.91 -1.55 -23.81
C GLU A 3 -3.22 -1.34 -23.07
N ARG A 4 -4.15 -0.58 -23.67
CA ARG A 4 -5.49 -0.39 -23.11
C ARG A 4 -6.25 -1.71 -23.20
N MET A 5 -6.66 -2.25 -22.04
CA MET A 5 -7.47 -3.47 -21.98
C MET A 5 -8.75 -3.37 -22.80
N THR A 6 -9.01 -4.36 -23.65
CA THR A 6 -10.29 -4.59 -24.31
C THR A 6 -11.33 -5.10 -23.30
N LYS A 7 -12.60 -5.23 -23.72
CA LYS A 7 -13.64 -5.79 -22.84
C LYS A 7 -13.38 -7.27 -22.55
N GLU A 8 -12.79 -7.96 -23.52
CA GLU A 8 -12.37 -9.35 -23.44
C GLU A 8 -11.21 -9.50 -22.43
N ASP A 9 -10.23 -8.59 -22.46
CA ASP A 9 -9.15 -8.56 -21.46
C ASP A 9 -9.69 -8.31 -20.05
N ILE A 10 -10.66 -7.39 -19.90
CA ILE A 10 -11.31 -7.10 -18.62
C ILE A 10 -12.03 -8.35 -18.10
N ALA A 11 -12.84 -9.00 -18.94
CA ALA A 11 -13.55 -10.22 -18.57
C ALA A 11 -12.59 -11.35 -18.18
N ARG A 12 -11.48 -11.50 -18.91
CA ARG A 12 -10.42 -12.46 -18.56
C ARG A 12 -9.80 -12.14 -17.20
N ALA A 13 -9.43 -10.89 -16.95
CA ALA A 13 -8.85 -10.48 -15.67
C ALA A 13 -9.81 -10.74 -14.50
N VAL A 14 -11.12 -10.44 -14.66
CA VAL A 14 -12.15 -10.76 -13.65
C VAL A 14 -12.17 -12.26 -13.34
N ALA A 15 -12.13 -13.12 -14.35
CA ALA A 15 -12.08 -14.56 -14.17
C ALA A 15 -10.78 -15.04 -13.50
N GLU A 16 -9.66 -14.40 -13.81
CA GLU A 16 -8.35 -14.71 -13.20
C GLU A 16 -8.30 -14.34 -11.72
N PHE A 17 -8.90 -13.20 -11.30
CA PHE A 17 -9.05 -12.86 -9.89
C PHE A 17 -9.90 -13.89 -9.13
N ALA A 18 -11.03 -14.31 -9.71
CA ALA A 18 -11.87 -15.36 -9.12
C ALA A 18 -11.11 -16.69 -8.98
N ALA A 19 -10.42 -17.12 -10.04
CA ALA A 19 -9.58 -18.32 -10.00
C ALA A 19 -8.44 -18.20 -8.97
N GLY A 20 -7.86 -17.01 -8.78
CA GLY A 20 -6.88 -16.74 -7.73
C GLY A 20 -7.46 -16.95 -6.33
N ALA A 21 -8.67 -16.46 -6.07
CA ALA A 21 -9.37 -16.69 -4.81
C ALA A 21 -9.69 -18.18 -4.59
N ARG A 22 -10.11 -18.91 -5.63
CA ARG A 22 -10.30 -20.37 -5.54
C ARG A 22 -9.01 -21.07 -5.12
N ARG A 23 -7.89 -20.78 -5.78
CA ARG A 23 -6.57 -21.38 -5.45
C ARG A 23 -6.15 -21.05 -4.02
N ALA A 24 -6.39 -19.82 -3.56
CA ALA A 24 -6.11 -19.42 -2.17
C ALA A 24 -6.92 -20.27 -1.17
N ARG A 25 -8.21 -20.48 -1.45
CA ARG A 25 -9.08 -21.36 -0.64
C ARG A 25 -8.62 -22.82 -0.68
N GLU A 26 -8.32 -23.35 -1.85
CA GLU A 26 -7.82 -24.72 -2.03
C GLU A 26 -6.47 -24.95 -1.32
N ALA A 27 -5.65 -23.91 -1.20
CA ALA A 27 -4.39 -23.93 -0.45
C ALA A 27 -4.58 -23.86 1.08
N GLY A 28 -5.82 -23.70 1.57
CA GLY A 28 -6.13 -23.65 2.99
C GLY A 28 -5.90 -22.30 3.66
N LEU A 29 -5.84 -21.20 2.90
CA LEU A 29 -5.82 -19.84 3.47
C LEU A 29 -7.20 -19.50 4.07
N ASP A 30 -7.24 -18.56 5.02
CA ASP A 30 -8.51 -18.11 5.65
C ASP A 30 -9.30 -17.12 4.78
N GLY A 31 -8.64 -16.48 3.81
CA GLY A 31 -9.23 -15.45 2.98
C GLY A 31 -8.27 -14.82 1.99
N VAL A 32 -8.75 -13.76 1.31
CA VAL A 32 -7.98 -12.96 0.35
C VAL A 32 -8.19 -11.47 0.55
N GLU A 33 -7.17 -10.68 0.22
CA GLU A 33 -7.26 -9.22 0.08
C GLU A 33 -7.14 -8.82 -1.38
N LEU A 34 -8.14 -8.09 -1.90
CA LEU A 34 -8.03 -7.41 -3.18
C LEU A 34 -7.20 -6.14 -3.02
N HIS A 35 -6.17 -6.00 -3.86
CA HIS A 35 -5.28 -4.85 -3.82
C HIS A 35 -5.71 -3.77 -4.83
N GLY A 36 -6.48 -2.78 -4.39
CA GLY A 36 -6.84 -1.58 -5.17
C GLY A 36 -6.33 -0.28 -4.57
N ALA A 37 -5.12 -0.32 -4.03
CA ALA A 37 -4.36 0.84 -3.62
C ALA A 37 -3.11 1.00 -4.50
N ASN A 38 -2.32 2.06 -4.24
CA ASN A 38 -0.94 2.19 -4.74
C ASN A 38 -0.74 2.26 -6.27
N GLY A 39 -1.81 2.54 -7.04
CA GLY A 39 -1.70 2.71 -8.50
C GLY A 39 -1.68 1.39 -9.28
N TYR A 40 -1.97 0.26 -8.63
CA TYR A 40 -2.15 -1.03 -9.28
C TYR A 40 -3.45 -1.09 -10.09
N LEU A 41 -3.68 -2.19 -10.80
CA LEU A 41 -4.73 -2.33 -11.81
C LEU A 41 -6.11 -1.83 -11.36
N ILE A 42 -6.58 -2.21 -10.16
CA ILE A 42 -7.88 -1.76 -9.67
C ILE A 42 -7.89 -0.24 -9.43
N THR A 43 -6.81 0.34 -8.88
CA THR A 43 -6.65 1.80 -8.78
C THR A 43 -6.64 2.45 -10.16
N GLN A 44 -6.03 1.84 -11.17
CA GLN A 44 -6.00 2.40 -12.53
C GLN A 44 -7.40 2.51 -13.15
N PHE A 45 -8.29 1.53 -12.89
CA PHE A 45 -9.70 1.64 -13.28
C PHE A 45 -10.47 2.64 -12.41
N LEU A 46 -10.23 2.63 -11.11
CA LEU A 46 -10.92 3.51 -10.18
C LEU A 46 -10.52 4.97 -10.34
N SER A 47 -9.28 5.31 -10.65
CA SER A 47 -8.76 6.68 -10.57
C SER A 47 -9.31 7.57 -11.68
N SER A 48 -9.83 8.74 -11.30
CA SER A 48 -10.20 9.82 -12.24
C SER A 48 -9.00 10.49 -12.90
N ALA A 49 -7.78 10.32 -12.35
CA ALA A 49 -6.55 10.85 -12.91
C ALA A 49 -5.94 9.91 -13.96
N ILE A 50 -6.13 8.60 -13.80
CA ILE A 50 -5.51 7.57 -14.65
C ILE A 50 -6.50 7.05 -15.72
N ASN A 51 -7.75 6.80 -15.35
CA ASN A 51 -8.74 6.21 -16.25
C ASN A 51 -9.32 7.27 -17.21
N ASP A 52 -8.85 7.24 -18.45
CA ASP A 52 -9.28 8.10 -19.55
C ASP A 52 -10.27 7.40 -20.51
N ARG A 53 -10.86 6.27 -20.11
CA ARG A 53 -11.81 5.53 -20.96
C ARG A 53 -13.11 6.32 -21.16
N ASN A 54 -13.68 6.20 -22.35
CA ASN A 54 -14.99 6.76 -22.72
C ASN A 54 -16.08 5.68 -22.86
N ASP A 55 -15.81 4.45 -22.42
CA ASP A 55 -16.79 3.36 -22.40
C ASP A 55 -17.40 3.16 -21.01
N ASN A 56 -18.13 2.07 -20.81
CA ASN A 56 -18.81 1.77 -19.55
C ASN A 56 -17.85 1.43 -18.38
N TYR A 57 -16.54 1.48 -18.60
CA TYR A 57 -15.52 1.34 -17.55
C TYR A 57 -14.78 2.65 -17.25
N GLY A 58 -15.19 3.79 -17.82
CA GLY A 58 -14.62 5.11 -17.53
C GLY A 58 -15.65 6.23 -17.42
N GLY A 59 -15.17 7.45 -17.17
CA GLY A 59 -16.01 8.62 -16.92
C GLY A 59 -16.56 8.66 -15.49
N SER A 60 -17.85 8.32 -15.32
CA SER A 60 -18.52 8.42 -14.02
C SER A 60 -17.89 7.49 -12.97
N LEU A 61 -18.11 7.80 -11.68
CA LEU A 61 -17.59 6.97 -10.59
C LEU A 61 -18.14 5.55 -10.64
N GLU A 62 -19.42 5.37 -11.00
CA GLU A 62 -20.07 4.07 -11.17
C GLU A 62 -19.39 3.23 -12.26
N ASN A 63 -19.05 3.85 -13.39
CA ASN A 63 -18.36 3.16 -14.47
C ASN A 63 -16.93 2.79 -14.09
N ARG A 64 -16.20 3.70 -13.44
CA ARG A 64 -14.84 3.43 -12.93
C ARG A 64 -14.81 2.33 -11.87
N ALA A 65 -15.83 2.28 -11.00
CA ALA A 65 -15.99 1.23 -9.99
C ALA A 65 -16.48 -0.11 -10.55
N ARG A 66 -16.99 -0.14 -11.79
CA ARG A 66 -17.56 -1.36 -12.39
C ARG A 66 -16.61 -2.54 -12.35
N PHE A 67 -15.35 -2.33 -12.73
CA PHE A 67 -14.34 -3.39 -12.77
C PHE A 67 -14.16 -4.07 -11.40
N VAL A 68 -13.92 -3.29 -10.34
CA VAL A 68 -13.72 -3.88 -8.99
C VAL A 68 -14.98 -4.56 -8.48
N LEU A 69 -16.17 -4.02 -8.78
CA LEU A 69 -17.43 -4.65 -8.38
C LEU A 69 -17.68 -5.96 -9.12
N GLU A 70 -17.29 -6.06 -10.39
CA GLU A 70 -17.32 -7.32 -11.15
C GLU A 70 -16.34 -8.36 -10.58
N VAL A 71 -15.12 -7.94 -10.23
CA VAL A 71 -14.13 -8.79 -9.55
C VAL A 71 -14.68 -9.34 -8.23
N VAL A 72 -15.24 -8.48 -7.37
CA VAL A 72 -15.82 -8.90 -6.08
C VAL A 72 -16.95 -9.90 -6.30
N ARG A 73 -17.87 -9.64 -7.23
CA ARG A 73 -18.99 -10.55 -7.53
C ARG A 73 -18.49 -11.89 -8.06
N ALA A 74 -17.49 -11.89 -8.93
CA ALA A 74 -16.91 -13.11 -9.48
C ALA A 74 -16.22 -13.95 -8.39
N ILE A 75 -15.44 -13.31 -7.50
CA ILE A 75 -14.86 -14.00 -6.34
C ILE A 75 -15.97 -14.59 -5.46
N ARG A 76 -17.03 -13.82 -5.16
CA ARG A 76 -18.14 -14.33 -4.35
C ARG A 76 -18.91 -15.49 -5.00
N ALA A 77 -19.04 -15.50 -6.32
CA ALA A 77 -19.60 -16.63 -7.04
C ALA A 77 -18.71 -17.88 -6.95
N GLU A 78 -17.39 -17.69 -6.92
CA GLU A 78 -16.40 -18.77 -6.95
C GLU A 78 -16.15 -19.41 -5.58
N VAL A 79 -15.97 -18.59 -4.53
CA VAL A 79 -15.57 -19.05 -3.19
C VAL A 79 -16.62 -18.78 -2.11
N GLY A 80 -17.81 -18.30 -2.46
CA GLY A 80 -18.89 -18.09 -1.50
C GLY A 80 -18.63 -16.98 -0.46
N ARG A 81 -19.42 -17.02 0.62
CA ARG A 81 -19.37 -16.04 1.73
C ARG A 81 -18.76 -16.62 3.02
N ASP A 82 -18.40 -17.90 3.01
CA ASP A 82 -17.72 -18.61 4.10
C ASP A 82 -16.18 -18.48 4.01
N PHE A 83 -15.68 -17.70 3.06
CA PHE A 83 -14.27 -17.41 2.85
C PHE A 83 -14.06 -15.89 2.88
N HIS A 84 -13.13 -15.40 3.71
CA HIS A 84 -12.97 -13.96 3.94
C HIS A 84 -12.46 -13.25 2.68
N LEU A 85 -13.09 -12.13 2.31
CA LEU A 85 -12.61 -11.25 1.24
C LEU A 85 -12.64 -9.81 1.73
N GLN A 86 -11.47 -9.18 1.80
CA GLN A 86 -11.31 -7.77 2.11
C GLN A 86 -10.79 -6.97 0.92
N MET A 87 -10.99 -5.66 0.95
CA MET A 87 -10.53 -4.75 -0.10
C MET A 87 -9.61 -3.69 0.46
N LYS A 88 -8.40 -3.59 -0.08
CA LYS A 88 -7.48 -2.49 0.18
C LYS A 88 -7.68 -1.37 -0.82
N ILE A 89 -7.88 -0.14 -0.33
CA ILE A 89 -8.17 1.03 -1.17
C ILE A 89 -7.30 2.23 -0.78
N SER A 90 -6.88 3.00 -1.79
CA SER A 90 -6.36 4.36 -1.58
C SER A 90 -7.53 5.31 -1.38
N ALA A 91 -7.79 5.74 -0.14
CA ALA A 91 -8.95 6.57 0.19
C ALA A 91 -8.87 7.98 -0.42
N VAL A 92 -7.67 8.55 -0.48
CA VAL A 92 -7.39 9.80 -1.20
C VAL A 92 -6.21 9.59 -2.13
N GLU A 93 -6.39 9.95 -3.39
CA GLU A 93 -5.31 9.99 -4.37
C GLU A 93 -4.65 11.36 -4.38
N GLN A 94 -3.33 11.36 -4.53
CA GLN A 94 -2.51 12.58 -4.57
C GLN A 94 -1.46 12.44 -5.66
N ASN A 95 -1.89 12.12 -6.88
CA ASN A 95 -0.99 11.90 -8.01
C ASN A 95 -0.08 13.10 -8.27
N ASN A 96 -0.54 14.30 -7.92
CA ASN A 96 0.19 15.55 -8.05
C ASN A 96 1.16 15.86 -6.89
N ALA A 97 1.33 14.97 -5.91
CA ALA A 97 2.13 15.22 -4.69
C ALA A 97 3.57 15.69 -4.97
N LEU A 98 4.18 15.20 -6.04
CA LEU A 98 5.51 15.63 -6.50
C LEU A 98 5.48 16.33 -7.87
N GLN A 99 4.34 16.32 -8.53
CA GLN A 99 4.15 16.82 -9.89
C GLN A 99 2.88 17.68 -9.94
N PRO A 100 2.97 18.98 -9.64
CA PRO A 100 1.80 19.82 -9.40
C PRO A 100 0.85 19.97 -10.60
N PHE A 101 1.28 19.60 -11.81
CA PHE A 101 0.49 19.67 -13.03
C PHE A 101 -0.33 18.40 -13.32
N ASP A 102 -0.09 17.31 -12.58
CA ASP A 102 -0.87 16.09 -12.72
C ASP A 102 -2.26 16.26 -12.07
N LYS A 103 -3.25 15.50 -12.53
CA LYS A 103 -4.58 15.45 -11.90
C LYS A 103 -4.48 14.73 -10.56
N GLU A 104 -5.15 15.21 -9.51
CA GLU A 104 -5.07 14.60 -8.16
C GLU A 104 -5.56 13.14 -8.11
N GLY A 105 -6.73 12.86 -8.68
CA GLY A 105 -7.38 11.55 -8.66
C GLY A 105 -8.67 11.56 -7.85
N ASN A 106 -9.03 10.41 -7.27
CA ASN A 106 -10.24 10.28 -6.46
C ASN A 106 -10.15 11.01 -5.12
N THR A 107 -11.28 11.60 -4.74
CA THR A 107 -11.47 12.25 -3.44
C THR A 107 -11.91 11.25 -2.37
N LEU A 108 -11.86 11.67 -1.10
CA LEU A 108 -12.40 10.87 0.00
C LEU A 108 -13.90 10.56 -0.19
N ALA A 109 -14.68 11.50 -0.73
CA ALA A 109 -16.10 11.31 -0.98
C ALA A 109 -16.36 10.21 -2.03
N ASP A 110 -15.53 10.16 -3.08
CA ASP A 110 -15.58 9.08 -4.08
C ASP A 110 -15.29 7.73 -3.43
N SER A 111 -14.22 7.66 -2.63
CA SER A 111 -13.80 6.42 -1.96
C SER A 111 -14.81 5.93 -0.94
N VAL A 112 -15.45 6.83 -0.18
CA VAL A 112 -16.56 6.49 0.74
C VAL A 112 -17.70 5.83 -0.04
N ARG A 113 -18.10 6.41 -1.18
CA ARG A 113 -19.16 5.84 -2.02
C ARG A 113 -18.76 4.48 -2.59
N VAL A 114 -17.53 4.31 -3.03
CA VAL A 114 -17.01 3.02 -3.52
C VAL A 114 -17.02 1.97 -2.41
N CYS A 115 -16.61 2.31 -1.18
CA CYS A 115 -16.64 1.41 -0.03
C CYS A 115 -18.06 0.93 0.30
N GLN A 116 -19.07 1.80 0.21
CA GLN A 116 -20.48 1.42 0.38
C GLN A 116 -20.93 0.40 -0.69
N TRP A 117 -20.51 0.57 -1.95
CA TRP A 117 -20.82 -0.39 -3.00
C TRP A 117 -20.08 -1.72 -2.84
N LEU A 118 -18.83 -1.68 -2.36
CA LEU A 118 -18.03 -2.88 -2.07
C LEU A 118 -18.65 -3.69 -0.93
N GLU A 119 -19.09 -3.03 0.14
CA GLU A 119 -19.85 -3.67 1.22
C GLU A 119 -21.12 -4.36 0.68
N GLN A 120 -21.92 -3.66 -0.14
CA GLN A 120 -23.12 -4.22 -0.75
C GLN A 120 -22.81 -5.40 -1.70
N ALA A 121 -21.70 -5.34 -2.44
CA ALA A 121 -21.23 -6.41 -3.29
C ALA A 121 -20.71 -7.63 -2.50
N GLY A 122 -20.44 -7.44 -1.21
CA GLY A 122 -20.15 -8.50 -0.26
C GLY A 122 -18.71 -8.58 0.20
N VAL A 123 -17.93 -7.49 0.18
CA VAL A 123 -16.64 -7.43 0.89
C VAL A 123 -16.87 -7.48 2.40
N ASP A 124 -15.99 -8.18 3.13
CA ASP A 124 -16.10 -8.40 4.58
C ASP A 124 -15.32 -7.37 5.41
N ALA A 125 -14.32 -6.70 4.85
CA ALA A 125 -13.59 -5.61 5.51
C ALA A 125 -12.97 -4.63 4.50
N ILE A 126 -12.79 -3.37 4.91
CA ILE A 126 -12.08 -2.35 4.12
C ILE A 126 -10.75 -2.05 4.77
N HIS A 127 -9.68 -2.11 3.98
CA HIS A 127 -8.33 -1.76 4.40
C HIS A 127 -7.90 -0.44 3.76
N VAL A 128 -7.79 0.60 4.60
CA VAL A 128 -7.56 1.98 4.18
C VAL A 128 -6.06 2.25 4.07
N SER A 129 -5.71 2.84 2.94
CA SER A 129 -4.39 3.36 2.58
C SER A 129 -4.58 4.72 1.88
N SER A 130 -3.50 5.39 1.50
CA SER A 130 -3.55 6.63 0.70
C SER A 130 -2.43 6.68 -0.33
N GLY A 131 -2.42 7.74 -1.14
CA GLY A 131 -1.47 7.90 -2.24
C GLY A 131 -1.88 7.09 -3.47
N SER A 132 -1.19 7.30 -4.57
CA SER A 132 -1.71 6.90 -5.89
C SER A 132 -0.69 6.22 -6.80
N TYR A 133 0.55 6.08 -6.34
CA TYR A 133 1.61 5.30 -6.98
C TYR A 133 2.59 4.81 -5.90
N PHE A 134 3.66 4.13 -6.32
CA PHE A 134 4.71 3.70 -5.42
C PHE A 134 6.09 3.86 -6.09
N PRO A 135 7.10 4.42 -5.40
CA PRO A 135 7.06 4.98 -4.05
C PRO A 135 6.31 6.34 -4.02
N HIS A 136 5.59 6.63 -2.93
CA HIS A 136 4.83 7.88 -2.77
C HIS A 136 5.11 8.55 -1.40
N PRO A 137 5.23 9.89 -1.31
CA PRO A 137 5.56 10.58 -0.05
C PRO A 137 4.60 10.28 1.11
N LYS A 138 3.31 10.09 0.81
CA LYS A 138 2.31 9.67 1.80
C LYS A 138 2.22 8.16 2.02
N ASN A 139 2.84 7.34 1.16
CA ASN A 139 2.64 5.90 1.22
C ASN A 139 3.86 5.05 0.79
N PRO A 140 4.49 4.36 1.75
CA PRO A 140 4.36 4.59 3.18
C PRO A 140 5.14 5.87 3.59
N PRO A 141 4.62 6.66 4.54
CA PRO A 141 5.22 7.94 4.88
C PRO A 141 6.59 7.75 5.53
N GLY A 142 7.58 8.52 5.09
CA GLY A 142 8.94 8.40 5.59
C GLY A 142 9.91 9.26 4.80
N ASP A 143 11.20 9.04 5.05
CA ASP A 143 12.27 9.66 4.28
C ASP A 143 12.37 9.05 2.88
N PHE A 144 13.12 9.71 1.99
CA PHE A 144 13.48 9.17 0.69
C PHE A 144 14.97 8.80 0.68
N PRO A 145 15.31 7.50 0.68
CA PRO A 145 16.69 7.03 0.75
C PRO A 145 17.36 7.19 -0.62
N THR A 146 17.97 8.35 -0.86
CA THR A 146 18.48 8.74 -2.19
C THR A 146 19.58 7.82 -2.71
N GLU A 147 20.43 7.28 -1.83
CA GLU A 147 21.55 6.41 -2.22
C GLU A 147 21.04 5.03 -2.66
N GLU A 148 20.10 4.46 -1.91
CA GLU A 148 19.42 3.22 -2.25
C GLU A 148 18.58 3.41 -3.52
N ALA A 149 17.86 4.52 -3.63
CA ALA A 149 17.03 4.81 -4.80
C ALA A 149 17.86 4.94 -6.06
N LEU A 150 19.05 5.54 -5.99
CA LEU A 150 19.94 5.64 -7.15
C LEU A 150 20.32 4.27 -7.69
N LYS A 151 20.66 3.30 -6.82
CA LYS A 151 20.98 1.91 -7.19
C LYS A 151 19.79 1.24 -7.87
N THR A 152 18.62 1.36 -7.25
CA THR A 152 17.38 0.80 -7.80
C THR A 152 17.03 1.38 -9.17
N PHE A 153 17.18 2.69 -9.37
CA PHE A 153 16.90 3.31 -10.68
C PHE A 153 17.92 2.93 -11.75
N ASP A 154 19.18 2.67 -11.39
CA ASP A 154 20.20 2.13 -12.31
C ASP A 154 19.73 0.81 -12.93
N THR A 155 19.25 -0.12 -12.10
CA THR A 155 18.70 -1.42 -12.55
C THR A 155 17.48 -1.28 -13.46
N MET A 156 16.66 -0.23 -13.26
CA MET A 156 15.44 0.02 -14.05
C MET A 156 15.63 0.91 -15.28
N LEU A 157 16.86 1.36 -15.59
CA LEU A 157 17.14 2.27 -16.71
C LEU A 157 16.62 1.76 -18.06
N SER A 158 16.68 0.45 -18.28
CA SER A 158 16.29 -0.18 -19.56
C SER A 158 14.79 -0.37 -19.75
N SER A 159 14.01 -0.40 -18.65
CA SER A 159 12.57 -0.69 -18.66
C SER A 159 11.70 0.54 -18.41
N GLY A 160 12.33 1.66 -18.10
CA GLY A 160 11.69 2.84 -17.58
C GLY A 160 11.30 3.92 -18.60
N ARG A 161 10.21 4.66 -18.33
CA ARG A 161 9.85 5.87 -19.12
C ARG A 161 10.55 7.14 -18.63
N ARG A 162 10.80 7.26 -17.32
CA ARG A 162 11.40 8.44 -16.67
C ARG A 162 12.64 8.11 -15.85
N GLU A 163 13.06 6.86 -15.87
CA GLU A 163 14.08 6.29 -15.01
C GLU A 163 15.44 6.89 -15.31
N LEU A 164 15.77 7.14 -16.58
CA LEU A 164 16.98 7.89 -16.94
C LEU A 164 16.98 9.30 -16.34
N THR A 165 15.87 10.02 -16.45
CA THR A 165 15.74 11.38 -15.88
C THR A 165 15.85 11.36 -14.36
N ASN A 166 15.17 10.42 -13.71
CA ASN A 166 15.22 10.23 -12.25
C ASN A 166 16.64 9.86 -11.79
N TYR A 167 17.31 8.96 -12.51
CA TYR A 167 18.69 8.56 -12.25
C TYR A 167 19.63 9.75 -12.36
N LEU A 168 19.59 10.52 -13.45
CA LEU A 168 20.45 11.69 -13.64
C LEU A 168 20.21 12.77 -12.56
N MET A 169 18.95 12.96 -12.15
CA MET A 169 18.60 13.87 -11.06
C MET A 169 19.20 13.43 -9.72
N LEU A 170 19.12 12.13 -9.40
CA LEU A 170 19.61 11.57 -8.13
C LEU A 170 21.13 11.36 -8.12
N ALA A 171 21.75 11.15 -9.27
CA ALA A 171 23.20 11.07 -9.42
C ALA A 171 23.89 12.43 -9.16
N ASN A 172 23.16 13.54 -9.33
CA ASN A 172 23.64 14.88 -8.97
C ASN A 172 23.35 15.16 -7.48
N PRO A 173 24.37 15.39 -6.62
CA PRO A 173 24.17 15.66 -5.19
C PRO A 173 23.23 16.83 -4.88
N ALA A 174 23.22 17.89 -5.71
CA ALA A 174 22.29 19.00 -5.54
C ALA A 174 20.86 18.61 -5.91
N GLY A 175 20.70 17.83 -6.98
CA GLY A 175 19.41 17.30 -7.43
C GLY A 175 18.81 16.34 -6.40
N ALA A 176 19.62 15.41 -5.87
CA ALA A 176 19.20 14.50 -4.82
C ALA A 176 18.74 15.22 -3.54
N LYS A 177 19.49 16.23 -3.09
CA LYS A 177 19.11 17.05 -1.93
C LYS A 177 17.80 17.82 -2.16
N LEU A 178 17.63 18.42 -3.34
CA LEU A 178 16.40 19.11 -3.71
C LEU A 178 15.22 18.13 -3.75
N TYR A 179 15.39 16.97 -4.36
CA TYR A 179 14.32 15.96 -4.45
C TYR A 179 13.90 15.44 -3.07
N ARG A 180 14.85 15.12 -2.20
CA ARG A 180 14.57 14.70 -0.82
C ARG A 180 13.88 15.82 -0.02
N TYR A 181 14.26 17.07 -0.24
CA TYR A 181 13.56 18.22 0.35
C TYR A 181 12.10 18.29 -0.10
N LEU A 182 11.84 18.23 -1.41
CA LEU A 182 10.48 18.25 -1.97
C LEU A 182 9.65 17.06 -1.48
N TRP A 183 10.25 15.87 -1.42
CA TRP A 183 9.64 14.68 -0.83
C TRP A 183 9.22 14.91 0.62
N THR A 184 10.10 15.48 1.43
CA THR A 184 9.83 15.77 2.85
C THR A 184 8.68 16.77 3.01
N GLN A 185 8.65 17.81 2.17
CA GLN A 185 7.54 18.77 2.15
C GLN A 185 6.21 18.10 1.77
N ALA A 186 6.20 17.29 0.70
CA ALA A 186 5.01 16.57 0.26
C ALA A 186 4.52 15.53 1.29
N ARG A 187 5.44 14.83 1.96
CA ARG A 187 5.12 13.87 3.03
C ARG A 187 4.40 14.56 4.20
N GLY A 188 4.77 15.80 4.52
CA GLY A 188 4.22 16.54 5.66
C GLY A 188 4.78 16.01 7.00
N PRO A 189 4.38 16.51 8.17
CA PRO A 189 5.01 16.14 9.44
C PRO A 189 4.51 14.81 10.03
N VAL A 190 3.28 14.41 9.72
CA VAL A 190 2.64 13.22 10.30
C VAL A 190 3.17 11.95 9.65
N ILE A 191 3.47 10.94 10.48
CA ILE A 191 3.84 9.59 10.03
C ILE A 191 2.88 8.57 10.63
N GLU A 192 2.81 8.48 11.97
CA GLU A 192 1.87 7.60 12.66
C GLU A 192 0.44 8.14 12.58
N GLY A 193 -0.49 7.29 12.16
CA GLY A 193 -1.89 7.64 11.95
C GLY A 193 -2.14 8.50 10.70
N ILE A 194 -1.26 8.48 9.70
CA ILE A 194 -1.39 9.36 8.52
C ILE A 194 -2.74 9.23 7.78
N ASN A 195 -3.38 8.06 7.82
CA ASN A 195 -4.67 7.81 7.17
C ASN A 195 -5.84 7.72 8.16
N ARG A 196 -5.69 8.23 9.39
CA ARG A 196 -6.69 8.07 10.45
C ARG A 196 -8.00 8.79 10.13
N GLU A 197 -7.93 9.95 9.50
CA GLU A 197 -9.10 10.76 9.16
C GLU A 197 -9.91 10.10 8.04
N GLU A 198 -9.23 9.59 7.01
CA GLU A 198 -9.84 8.83 5.93
C GLU A 198 -10.45 7.52 6.43
N ALA A 199 -9.76 6.81 7.33
CA ALA A 199 -10.27 5.60 7.95
C ALA A 199 -11.54 5.88 8.77
N ALA A 200 -11.54 6.95 9.57
CA ALA A 200 -12.71 7.36 10.37
C ALA A 200 -13.91 7.71 9.49
N ALA A 201 -13.69 8.44 8.39
CA ALA A 201 -14.75 8.80 7.45
C ALA A 201 -15.36 7.56 6.77
N ILE A 202 -14.53 6.60 6.37
CA ILE A 202 -15.01 5.32 5.81
C ILE A 202 -15.72 4.50 6.90
N LYS A 203 -15.18 4.44 8.11
CA LYS A 203 -15.77 3.70 9.25
C LYS A 203 -17.15 4.23 9.62
N ALA A 204 -17.38 5.53 9.50
CA ALA A 204 -18.70 6.13 9.71
C ALA A 204 -19.73 5.77 8.61
N ALA A 205 -19.26 5.31 7.44
CA ALA A 205 -20.10 5.11 6.25
C ALA A 205 -20.41 3.64 5.92
N VAL A 206 -19.70 2.68 6.52
CA VAL A 206 -19.88 1.24 6.33
C VAL A 206 -20.10 0.53 7.67
N ARG A 207 -20.68 -0.68 7.65
CA ARG A 207 -20.92 -1.50 8.85
C ARG A 207 -19.87 -2.59 9.03
N ILE A 208 -19.21 -2.99 7.95
CA ILE A 208 -18.09 -3.93 7.98
C ILE A 208 -16.84 -3.34 8.67
N PRO A 209 -15.93 -4.19 9.20
CA PRO A 209 -14.67 -3.74 9.79
C PRO A 209 -13.82 -2.87 8.85
N VAL A 210 -13.15 -1.87 9.43
CA VAL A 210 -12.20 -0.97 8.75
C VAL A 210 -10.82 -1.08 9.39
N ILE A 211 -9.83 -1.40 8.57
CA ILE A 211 -8.41 -1.53 8.96
C ILE A 211 -7.66 -0.29 8.47
N CYS A 212 -6.88 0.36 9.32
CA CYS A 212 -6.10 1.55 8.95
C CYS A 212 -4.61 1.22 8.76
N THR A 213 -4.07 1.41 7.54
CA THR A 213 -2.62 1.54 7.35
C THR A 213 -2.21 2.96 7.77
N GLY A 214 -1.28 3.10 8.72
CA GLY A 214 -0.93 4.44 9.21
C GLY A 214 0.49 4.59 9.70
N GLY A 215 1.44 3.76 9.28
CA GLY A 215 2.83 3.84 9.77
C GLY A 215 2.98 3.54 11.26
N PHE A 216 1.98 2.96 11.91
CA PHE A 216 1.94 2.73 13.35
C PHE A 216 3.10 1.88 13.89
N GLN A 217 3.75 2.34 14.94
CA GLN A 217 4.74 1.56 15.72
C GLN A 217 4.64 1.80 17.23
N THR A 218 3.82 2.76 17.66
CA THR A 218 3.66 3.14 19.06
C THR A 218 2.31 2.61 19.59
N ALA A 219 2.35 1.79 20.63
CA ALA A 219 1.17 1.09 21.14
C ALA A 219 0.08 2.06 21.66
N SER A 220 0.47 3.16 22.31
CA SER A 220 -0.45 4.19 22.78
C SER A 220 -1.18 4.88 21.64
N VAL A 221 -0.50 5.16 20.52
CA VAL A 221 -1.12 5.74 19.32
C VAL A 221 -2.10 4.75 18.69
N ILE A 222 -1.74 3.48 18.60
CA ILE A 222 -2.63 2.41 18.11
C ILE A 222 -3.88 2.29 18.99
N ARG A 223 -3.70 2.26 20.32
CA ARG A 223 -4.82 2.21 21.26
C ARG A 223 -5.73 3.43 21.13
N ASP A 224 -5.16 4.62 20.96
CA ASP A 224 -5.92 5.87 20.81
C ASP A 224 -6.85 5.83 19.58
N VAL A 225 -6.33 5.46 18.41
CA VAL A 225 -7.13 5.45 17.16
C VAL A 225 -8.24 4.40 17.21
N ILE A 226 -7.98 3.22 17.79
CA ILE A 226 -8.99 2.17 17.93
C ILE A 226 -10.03 2.57 18.98
N ALA A 227 -9.61 3.06 20.15
CA ALA A 227 -10.52 3.44 21.23
C ALA A 227 -11.45 4.60 20.86
N LYS A 228 -11.01 5.50 19.97
CA LYS A 228 -11.84 6.57 19.41
C LYS A 228 -12.82 6.09 18.33
N GLY A 229 -12.76 4.83 17.92
CA GLY A 229 -13.62 4.27 16.88
C GLY A 229 -13.28 4.76 15.47
N GLU A 230 -12.05 5.25 15.26
CA GLU A 230 -11.59 5.72 13.93
C GLU A 230 -11.32 4.54 12.98
N CYS A 231 -11.00 3.37 13.54
CA CYS A 231 -10.87 2.11 12.83
C CYS A 231 -11.08 0.93 13.81
N ASP A 232 -11.35 -0.26 13.28
CA ASP A 232 -11.49 -1.48 14.10
C ASP A 232 -10.15 -2.19 14.32
N ALA A 233 -9.20 -1.98 13.42
CA ALA A 233 -7.85 -2.51 13.51
C ALA A 233 -6.84 -1.62 12.78
N VAL A 234 -5.56 -1.81 13.06
CA VAL A 234 -4.46 -1.17 12.34
C VAL A 234 -3.64 -2.21 11.58
N SER A 235 -3.04 -1.77 10.47
CA SER A 235 -2.05 -2.55 9.73
C SER A 235 -0.64 -1.99 9.93
N ILE A 236 0.31 -2.88 10.20
CA ILE A 236 1.71 -2.55 10.48
C ILE A 236 2.59 -3.26 9.45
N GLY A 237 3.44 -2.51 8.76
CA GLY A 237 4.40 -3.04 7.78
C GLY A 237 5.83 -2.87 8.25
N ARG A 238 6.48 -1.78 7.81
CA ARG A 238 7.90 -1.47 8.10
C ARG A 238 8.30 -1.62 9.58
N PRO A 239 7.48 -1.24 10.57
CA PRO A 239 7.85 -1.45 11.98
C PRO A 239 8.00 -2.92 12.38
N LEU A 240 7.23 -3.84 11.77
CA LEU A 240 7.40 -5.28 11.96
C LEU A 240 8.63 -5.82 11.21
N VAL A 241 9.02 -5.22 10.08
CA VAL A 241 10.29 -5.54 9.42
C VAL A 241 11.48 -5.16 10.31
N ALA A 242 11.38 -4.05 11.05
CA ALA A 242 12.43 -3.60 11.94
C ALA A 242 12.44 -4.31 13.31
N ASN A 243 11.29 -4.80 13.77
CA ASN A 243 11.08 -5.47 15.06
C ASN A 243 9.99 -6.55 14.87
N ASN A 244 10.37 -7.77 14.52
CA ASN A 244 9.42 -8.85 14.22
C ASN A 244 8.59 -9.30 15.44
N ASP A 245 9.06 -9.03 16.65
CA ASP A 245 8.40 -9.31 17.92
C ASP A 245 7.59 -8.12 18.47
N LEU A 246 7.42 -7.04 17.69
CA LEU A 246 6.80 -5.78 18.13
C LEU A 246 5.46 -5.98 18.88
N VAL A 247 4.59 -6.87 18.37
CA VAL A 247 3.29 -7.15 19.01
C VAL A 247 3.46 -7.81 20.37
N LYS A 248 4.42 -8.74 20.53
CA LYS A 248 4.76 -9.33 21.83
C LYS A 248 5.33 -8.29 22.79
N GLN A 249 6.07 -7.31 22.28
CA GLN A 249 6.54 -6.20 23.10
C GLN A 249 5.37 -5.35 23.62
N PHE A 250 4.36 -5.08 22.79
CA PHE A 250 3.14 -4.38 23.20
C PHE A 250 2.36 -5.15 24.27
N GLU A 251 2.22 -6.46 24.11
CA GLU A 251 1.59 -7.35 25.09
C GLU A 251 2.33 -7.32 26.44
N ALA A 252 3.66 -7.27 26.41
CA ALA A 252 4.51 -7.09 27.58
C ALA A 252 4.46 -5.67 28.19
N GLY A 253 3.60 -4.79 27.69
CA GLY A 253 3.40 -3.42 28.20
C GLY A 253 4.40 -2.39 27.68
N ARG A 254 5.26 -2.73 26.71
CA ARG A 254 6.15 -1.73 26.08
C ARG A 254 5.37 -0.89 25.09
N ASP A 255 5.50 0.43 25.20
CA ASP A 255 4.80 1.34 24.29
C ASP A 255 5.48 1.45 22.92
N GLN A 256 6.79 1.24 22.87
CA GLN A 256 7.59 1.28 21.66
C GLN A 256 8.76 0.29 21.78
N ALA A 257 9.26 -0.20 20.64
CA ALA A 257 10.46 -1.02 20.61
C ALA A 257 11.71 -0.24 21.06
N ALA A 258 12.67 -0.93 21.67
CA ALA A 258 13.93 -0.32 22.15
C ALA A 258 14.71 0.39 21.02
N LYS A 259 14.68 -0.18 19.81
CA LYS A 259 15.14 0.46 18.59
C LYS A 259 13.93 0.56 17.63
N PRO A 260 13.19 1.67 17.57
CA PRO A 260 12.04 1.80 16.67
C PRO A 260 12.44 1.92 15.19
N CYS A 261 11.49 1.70 14.28
CA CYS A 261 11.71 1.95 12.86
C CYS A 261 12.00 3.45 12.64
N THR A 262 13.03 3.74 11.84
CA THR A 262 13.44 5.12 11.50
C THR A 262 12.60 5.74 10.38
N TYR A 263 11.69 4.96 9.79
CA TYR A 263 10.93 5.35 8.60
C TYR A 263 11.80 5.78 7.40
N CYS A 264 13.04 5.27 7.32
CA CYS A 264 13.99 5.62 6.25
C CYS A 264 13.62 5.07 4.86
N ASN A 265 12.63 4.16 4.79
CA ASN A 265 12.18 3.51 3.56
C ASN A 265 13.23 2.68 2.80
N LYS A 266 14.43 2.48 3.36
CA LYS A 266 15.48 1.64 2.75
C LYS A 266 15.00 0.21 2.48
N CYS A 267 14.19 -0.36 3.38
CA CYS A 267 13.55 -1.68 3.19
C CYS A 267 12.70 -1.79 1.92
N LEU A 268 12.04 -0.71 1.53
CA LEU A 268 11.13 -0.69 0.37
C LEU A 268 11.89 -0.54 -0.93
N VAL A 269 12.88 0.33 -0.95
CA VAL A 269 13.64 0.64 -2.16
C VAL A 269 14.57 -0.52 -2.50
N ASN A 270 15.13 -1.19 -1.49
CA ASN A 270 15.98 -2.36 -1.70
C ASN A 270 15.23 -3.61 -2.19
N VAL A 271 13.91 -3.75 -1.96
CA VAL A 271 13.17 -4.99 -2.25
C VAL A 271 13.14 -5.37 -3.74
N ILE A 272 13.48 -4.43 -4.62
CA ILE A 272 13.56 -4.66 -6.07
C ILE A 272 14.77 -5.53 -6.42
N GLU A 273 15.86 -5.43 -5.66
CA GLU A 273 17.13 -6.14 -5.92
C GLU A 273 17.48 -7.15 -4.83
N ASN A 274 17.06 -6.89 -3.60
CA ASN A 274 17.49 -7.61 -2.42
C ASN A 274 16.29 -8.17 -1.64
N PRO A 275 16.47 -9.22 -0.82
CA PRO A 275 15.41 -9.78 0.01
C PRO A 275 14.76 -8.73 0.92
N LEU A 276 13.47 -8.91 1.23
CA LEU A 276 12.78 -8.02 2.17
C LEU A 276 13.46 -8.07 3.54
N GLY A 277 13.86 -6.90 4.05
CA GLY A 277 14.56 -6.79 5.33
C GLY A 277 14.80 -5.34 5.74
N CYS A 278 15.36 -5.13 6.94
CA CYS A 278 15.70 -3.80 7.43
C CYS A 278 17.13 -3.41 7.04
N TYR A 279 17.28 -2.45 6.13
CA TYR A 279 18.57 -1.98 5.62
C TYR A 279 19.11 -0.73 6.34
N GLU A 280 18.65 -0.47 7.57
CA GLU A 280 19.17 0.65 8.37
C GLU A 280 20.38 0.18 9.19
N GLU A 281 21.58 0.42 8.67
CA GLU A 281 22.84 -0.11 9.24
C GLU A 281 23.02 0.26 10.72
N ASP A 282 22.63 1.47 11.14
CA ASP A 282 22.72 1.95 12.53
C ASP A 282 21.94 1.10 13.54
N ARG A 283 21.03 0.22 13.07
CA ARG A 283 20.30 -0.70 13.94
C ARG A 283 21.13 -1.91 14.37
N PHE A 284 22.15 -2.26 13.60
CA PHE A 284 22.95 -3.47 13.75
C PHE A 284 24.34 -3.13 14.30
N ALA A 285 25.05 -4.11 14.85
CA ALA A 285 26.44 -3.88 15.29
C ALA A 285 27.39 -3.76 14.08
N SER A 286 27.06 -4.41 12.97
CA SER A 286 27.78 -4.25 11.70
C SER A 286 26.89 -4.54 10.49
N ARG A 287 27.38 -4.16 9.30
CA ARG A 287 26.73 -4.47 8.02
C ARG A 287 26.61 -5.97 7.78
N GLU A 288 27.60 -6.78 8.20
CA GLU A 288 27.56 -8.23 8.09
C GLU A 288 26.47 -8.85 8.95
N GLU A 289 26.24 -8.31 10.15
CA GLU A 289 25.13 -8.76 11.01
C GLU A 289 23.78 -8.44 10.39
N MET A 290 23.62 -7.21 9.87
CA MET A 290 22.42 -6.82 9.11
C MET A 290 22.15 -7.79 7.96
N VAL A 291 23.15 -8.05 7.12
CA VAL A 291 23.01 -8.97 5.98
C VAL A 291 22.66 -10.38 6.46
N ARG A 292 23.29 -10.87 7.52
CA ARG A 292 22.98 -12.20 8.09
C ARG A 292 21.53 -12.29 8.54
N GLU A 293 21.01 -11.27 9.24
CA GLU A 293 19.62 -11.24 9.68
C GLU A 293 18.65 -11.22 8.50
N ILE A 294 18.91 -10.39 7.48
CA ILE A 294 18.07 -10.33 6.27
C ILE A 294 18.05 -11.66 5.53
N MET A 295 19.21 -12.31 5.39
CA MET A 295 19.33 -13.58 4.66
C MET A 295 18.71 -14.76 5.41
N SER A 296 18.41 -14.63 6.70
CA SER A 296 17.74 -15.68 7.49
C SER A 296 16.36 -16.09 6.93
N VAL A 297 15.75 -15.26 6.08
CA VAL A 297 14.50 -15.59 5.37
C VAL A 297 14.62 -16.85 4.49
N PHE A 298 15.83 -17.18 4.01
CA PHE A 298 16.08 -18.38 3.22
C PHE A 298 16.43 -19.62 4.06
N GLU A 299 16.61 -19.43 5.36
CA GLU A 299 16.87 -20.49 6.35
C GLU A 299 15.81 -20.41 7.46
N PRO A 300 14.51 -20.52 7.12
CA PRO A 300 13.46 -20.36 8.11
C PRO A 300 13.60 -21.41 9.20
N ALA A 301 13.43 -21.00 10.46
CA ALA A 301 13.24 -21.95 11.53
C ALA A 301 12.06 -22.87 11.18
N PRO A 302 12.12 -24.17 11.51
CA PRO A 302 10.98 -25.05 11.34
C PRO A 302 9.74 -24.42 11.99
N PHE A 303 8.59 -24.48 11.33
CA PHE A 303 7.33 -24.07 11.94
C PHE A 303 7.16 -24.86 13.25
N ALA A 304 7.21 -24.15 14.38
CA ALA A 304 7.02 -24.72 15.72
C ALA A 304 5.54 -24.95 16.00
#